data_AF-A0A916A151-F1
#
_entry.id   AF-A0A916A151-F1
#
_cell.length_a   1.000
_cell.length_b   1.000
_cell.length_c   1.000
_cell.angle_alpha   90.00
_cell.angle_beta   90.00
_cell.angle_gamma   90.00
#
_symmetry.space_group_name_H-M   'P 1'
#
loop_
_entity.id
_entity.type
_entity.pdbx_description
1 polymer ?
#
loop_
_entity_poly.entity_id
_entity_poly.type
_entity_poly.pdbx_seq_one_letter_code
_entity_poly.pdbx_strand_id
1 'polypeptide(L)'
;MSAVSPVTLILCSLDRTMSIKALAVLRPNEVLNKNKRSKGFVCFTMLPDKRVKINVNIEGLSPGLHGIHIHEYGDMSNGCISAGTHFNPQKKTHGGPLSKQRHVGDLGNIRVDHNRKANITIYDHLISQRLLEEQIDRKVFGYWPCYSYSRVAG
;
A
#
# COMPACT_ATOMS: atom_id res chain seq x y z
N MET A 1 -12.58 -8.88 6.54
CA MET A 1 -13.05 -7.53 6.92
C MET A 1 -11.86 -6.59 6.79
N SER A 2 -12.01 -5.46 6.10
CA SER A 2 -10.93 -4.72 5.44
C SER A 2 -10.85 -3.30 5.95
N ALA A 3 -9.68 -2.69 5.92
CA ALA A 3 -9.57 -1.25 5.95
C ALA A 3 -8.59 -0.76 4.89
N VAL A 4 -8.69 0.53 4.68
CA VAL A 4 -7.98 1.34 3.70
C VAL A 4 -7.75 2.67 4.37
N SER A 5 -6.75 3.40 3.90
CA SER A 5 -6.46 4.68 4.50
C SER A 5 -5.95 5.70 3.49
N PRO A 6 -6.35 6.97 3.66
CA PRO A 6 -5.87 8.02 2.80
C PRO A 6 -4.39 8.25 3.09
N VAL A 7 -3.58 8.34 2.03
CA VAL A 7 -2.17 8.69 2.13
C VAL A 7 -2.07 10.16 2.54
N THR A 8 -1.89 10.43 3.84
CA THR A 8 -1.46 11.76 4.27
C THR A 8 0.06 11.80 4.29
N LEU A 9 0.65 12.41 3.26
CA LEU A 9 2.08 12.70 3.21
C LEU A 9 2.46 13.67 4.32
N ILE A 10 3.24 13.18 5.29
CA ILE A 10 4.16 14.04 6.03
C ILE A 10 5.48 13.95 5.27
N LEU A 11 5.90 15.04 4.63
CA LEU A 11 7.22 15.15 4.02
C LEU A 11 8.27 14.99 5.13
N CYS A 12 8.74 13.76 5.33
CA CYS A 12 9.83 13.49 6.25
C CYS A 12 11.13 13.72 5.50
N SER A 13 11.56 14.98 5.43
CA SER A 13 12.96 15.29 5.14
C SER A 13 13.78 14.85 6.34
N LEU A 14 14.72 13.93 6.15
CA LEU A 14 16.02 13.86 6.83
C LEU A 14 16.80 12.64 6.31
N ASP A 15 17.70 12.89 5.34
CA ASP A 15 19.11 12.45 5.30
C ASP A 15 19.62 12.37 3.84
N ARG A 16 20.86 12.83 3.59
CA ARG A 16 21.43 13.06 2.25
C ARG A 16 21.80 11.78 1.48
N THR A 17 21.50 10.59 1.98
CA THR A 17 21.85 9.32 1.31
C THR A 17 20.66 8.38 1.04
N MET A 18 19.51 8.59 1.69
CA MET A 18 18.27 7.80 1.50
C MET A 18 17.05 8.69 1.78
N SER A 19 16.59 9.48 0.80
CA SER A 19 15.43 10.35 1.03
C SER A 19 14.15 9.51 1.10
N ILE A 20 13.46 9.52 2.24
CA ILE A 20 12.05 9.13 2.31
C ILE A 20 11.30 10.00 1.31
N LYS A 21 10.64 9.37 0.34
CA LYS A 21 9.91 10.07 -0.72
C LYS A 21 8.44 10.20 -0.39
N ALA A 22 7.86 9.22 0.31
CA ALA A 22 6.45 9.26 0.67
C ALA A 22 6.14 8.50 1.95
N LEU A 23 5.10 8.97 2.65
CA LEU A 23 4.52 8.32 3.82
C LEU A 23 3.01 8.19 3.60
N ALA A 24 2.51 6.97 3.68
CA ALA A 24 1.09 6.67 3.71
C ALA A 24 0.69 6.30 5.14
N VAL A 25 -0.20 7.08 5.75
CA VAL A 25 -0.68 6.79 7.11
C VAL A 25 -1.94 5.95 7.03
N LEU A 26 -1.90 4.78 7.69
CA LEU A 26 -3.10 3.97 7.87
C LEU A 26 -3.94 4.45 9.04
N ARG A 27 -5.12 5.00 8.73
CA ARG A 27 -6.15 5.41 9.69
C ARG A 27 -7.32 4.41 9.70
N PRO A 28 -7.89 4.12 10.87
CA PRO A 28 -9.14 3.38 10.96
C PRO A 28 -10.23 4.10 10.16
N ASN A 29 -10.95 3.36 9.31
CA ASN A 29 -12.14 3.87 8.65
C ASN A 29 -13.38 3.37 9.40
N GLU A 30 -14.12 4.28 10.04
CA GLU A 30 -15.28 3.95 10.87
C GLU A 30 -16.45 3.38 10.04
N VAL A 31 -16.54 3.73 8.76
CA VAL A 31 -17.58 3.27 7.82
C VAL A 31 -17.30 1.83 7.35
N LEU A 32 -16.03 1.50 7.10
CA LEU A 32 -15.63 0.19 6.56
C LEU A 32 -15.23 -0.84 7.63
N ASN A 33 -14.84 -0.38 8.82
CA ASN A 33 -14.37 -1.24 9.90
C ASN A 33 -14.97 -0.82 11.26
N LYS A 34 -16.15 -1.37 11.57
CA LYS A 34 -16.87 -1.17 12.84
C LYS A 34 -16.04 -1.45 14.10
N ASN A 35 -14.92 -2.16 13.98
CA ASN A 35 -14.08 -2.59 15.10
C ASN A 35 -12.89 -1.66 15.43
N LYS A 36 -12.66 -0.55 14.70
CA LYS A 36 -11.65 0.50 15.03
C LYS A 36 -10.19 0.05 15.24
N ARG A 37 -9.76 -1.14 14.79
CA ARG A 37 -8.45 -1.67 15.25
C ARG A 37 -7.27 -1.37 14.34
N SER A 38 -7.49 -1.23 13.03
CA SER A 38 -6.38 -1.20 12.08
C SER A 38 -5.77 0.19 11.94
N LYS A 39 -4.50 0.33 12.27
CA LYS A 39 -3.71 1.56 12.10
C LYS A 39 -2.28 1.22 11.69
N GLY A 40 -1.54 2.20 11.20
CA GLY A 40 -0.17 1.96 10.79
C GLY A 40 0.39 3.02 9.87
N PHE A 41 1.48 2.70 9.19
CA PHE A 41 2.04 3.51 8.13
C PHE A 41 2.78 2.66 7.11
N VAL A 42 2.94 3.21 5.90
CA VAL A 42 3.83 2.70 4.87
C VAL A 42 4.77 3.81 4.46
N CYS A 43 6.08 3.55 4.51
CA CYS A 43 7.12 4.49 4.14
C CYS A 43 7.81 4.03 2.85
N PHE A 44 7.97 4.93 1.89
CA PHE A 44 8.63 4.71 0.61
C PHE A 44 9.98 5.42 0.60
N THR A 45 11.04 4.65 0.42
CA THR A 45 12.41 5.16 0.31
C THR A 45 12.97 4.78 -1.04
N MET A 46 13.49 5.78 -1.75
CA MET A 46 14.15 5.55 -3.03
C MET A 46 15.59 5.08 -2.80
N LEU A 47 15.95 3.89 -3.30
CA LEU A 47 17.32 3.38 -3.19
C LEU A 47 18.21 3.89 -4.34
N PRO A 48 19.54 3.95 -4.17
CA PRO A 48 20.48 4.39 -5.21
C PRO A 48 20.41 3.57 -6.50
N ASP A 49 20.03 2.30 -6.41
CA ASP A 49 19.86 1.39 -7.55
C ASP A 49 18.49 1.52 -8.25
N LYS A 50 17.75 2.58 -7.94
CA LYS A 50 16.41 2.89 -8.47
C LYS A 50 15.30 1.92 -8.04
N ARG A 51 15.55 1.01 -7.10
CA ARG A 51 14.47 0.23 -6.45
C ARG A 51 13.85 0.99 -5.30
N VAL A 52 12.56 0.77 -5.06
CA VAL A 52 11.84 1.36 -3.93
C VAL A 52 11.83 0.38 -2.77
N LYS A 53 12.34 0.83 -1.62
CA LYS A 53 12.15 0.15 -0.34
C LYS A 53 10.85 0.64 0.30
N ILE A 54 9.98 -0.30 0.64
CA ILE A 54 8.65 -0.04 1.18
C ILE A 54 8.62 -0.65 2.58
N ASN A 55 8.59 0.18 3.61
CA ASN A 55 8.50 -0.24 4.99
C ASN A 55 7.05 -0.16 5.44
N VAL A 56 6.43 -1.31 5.73
CA VAL A 56 5.03 -1.42 6.15
C VAL A 56 5.01 -1.74 7.64
N ASN A 57 4.35 -0.90 8.43
CA ASN A 57 4.05 -1.15 9.83
C ASN A 57 2.54 -1.05 10.03
N ILE A 58 1.88 -2.16 10.34
CA ILE A 58 0.44 -2.21 10.53
C ILE A 58 0.12 -2.97 11.81
N GLU A 59 -0.84 -2.46 12.57
CA GLU A 59 -1.39 -3.09 13.75
C GLU A 59 -2.91 -3.25 13.62
N GLY A 60 -3.46 -4.24 14.31
CA GLY A 60 -4.91 -4.43 14.47
C GLY A 60 -5.62 -5.15 13.33
N LEU A 61 -4.89 -5.74 12.39
CA LEU A 61 -5.45 -6.71 11.45
C LEU A 61 -5.69 -8.07 12.12
N SER A 62 -6.49 -8.94 11.49
CA SER A 62 -6.56 -10.35 11.90
C SER A 62 -5.23 -11.05 11.58
N PRO A 63 -4.80 -12.04 12.38
CA PRO A 63 -3.66 -12.88 12.00
C PRO A 63 -3.88 -13.55 10.65
N GLY A 64 -2.83 -13.68 9.83
CA GLY A 64 -2.90 -14.29 8.51
C GLY A 64 -2.33 -13.43 7.38
N LEU A 65 -2.61 -13.81 6.14
CA LEU A 65 -2.15 -13.08 4.95
C LEU A 65 -3.15 -11.99 4.55
N HIS A 66 -2.64 -10.81 4.27
CA HIS A 66 -3.39 -9.67 3.75
C HIS A 66 -2.69 -9.12 2.51
N GLY A 67 -3.40 -9.06 1.38
CA GLY A 67 -2.89 -8.39 0.18
C GLY A 67 -2.64 -6.93 0.46
N ILE A 68 -1.62 -6.33 -0.15
CA ILE A 68 -1.32 -4.90 -0.06
C ILE A 68 -1.19 -4.32 -1.47
N HIS A 69 -1.89 -3.22 -1.73
CA HIS A 69 -1.95 -2.65 -3.07
C HIS A 69 -2.02 -1.11 -3.06
N ILE A 70 -1.53 -0.50 -4.14
CA ILE A 70 -1.74 0.90 -4.47
C ILE A 70 -2.96 1.00 -5.37
N HIS A 71 -3.97 1.77 -4.97
CA HIS A 71 -5.16 2.03 -5.76
C HIS A 71 -4.99 3.21 -6.70
N GLU A 72 -5.78 3.23 -7.77
CA GLU A 72 -5.72 4.22 -8.84
C GLU A 72 -6.00 5.65 -8.38
N TYR A 73 -6.85 5.84 -7.37
CA TYR A 73 -7.24 7.16 -6.87
C TYR A 73 -7.01 7.30 -5.36
N GLY A 74 -6.78 8.54 -4.96
CA GLY A 74 -6.66 9.00 -3.58
C GLY A 74 -8.01 9.29 -2.92
N ASP A 75 -9.09 8.78 -3.49
CA ASP A 75 -10.46 9.09 -3.09
C ASP A 75 -11.03 7.97 -2.22
N MET A 76 -11.58 8.35 -1.07
CA MET A 76 -12.26 7.47 -0.12
C MET A 76 -13.68 7.93 0.20
N SER A 77 -14.23 8.87 -0.58
CA SER A 77 -15.58 9.44 -0.41
C SER A 77 -16.68 8.37 -0.34
N ASN A 78 -16.55 7.30 -1.11
CA ASN A 78 -17.44 6.13 -1.09
C ASN A 78 -16.68 4.86 -0.66
N GLY A 79 -15.82 4.99 0.36
CA GLY A 79 -14.98 3.91 0.85
C GLY A 79 -14.03 3.38 -0.23
N CYS A 80 -13.91 2.05 -0.34
CA CYS A 80 -13.01 1.43 -1.32
C CYS A 80 -13.47 1.61 -2.76
N ILE A 81 -14.75 1.88 -2.99
CA ILE A 81 -15.32 2.04 -4.34
C ILE A 81 -14.68 3.25 -5.06
N SER A 82 -14.50 4.34 -4.35
CA SER A 82 -13.90 5.56 -4.91
C SER A 82 -12.38 5.46 -5.10
N ALA A 83 -11.70 4.54 -4.42
CA ALA A 83 -10.26 4.34 -4.59
C ALA A 83 -9.93 3.79 -6.00
N GLY A 84 -10.91 3.19 -6.67
CA GLY A 84 -10.75 2.60 -7.98
C GLY A 84 -9.99 1.28 -7.96
N THR A 85 -9.55 0.84 -9.14
CA THR A 85 -8.83 -0.43 -9.30
C THR A 85 -7.37 -0.32 -8.83
N HIS A 86 -6.60 -1.40 -8.94
CA HIS A 86 -5.17 -1.35 -8.65
C HIS A 86 -4.47 -0.41 -9.65
N PHE A 87 -3.50 0.37 -9.19
CA PHE A 87 -2.76 1.29 -10.04
C PHE A 87 -2.02 0.54 -11.15
N ASN A 88 -2.51 0.70 -12.39
CA ASN A 88 -2.08 -0.07 -13.55
C ASN A 88 -1.83 0.80 -14.79
N PRO A 89 -0.84 1.71 -14.76
CA PRO A 89 -0.53 2.58 -15.90
C PRO A 89 -0.07 1.80 -17.14
N GLN A 90 0.38 0.55 -16.96
CA GLN A 90 0.90 -0.32 -18.03
C GLN A 90 -0.17 -1.25 -18.62
N LYS A 91 -1.42 -1.20 -18.14
CA LYS A 91 -2.54 -2.05 -18.58
C LYS A 91 -2.22 -3.55 -18.58
N LYS A 92 -1.48 -4.00 -17.56
CA LYS A 92 -1.13 -5.41 -17.36
C LYS A 92 -2.22 -6.16 -16.61
N THR A 93 -2.12 -7.48 -16.56
CA THR A 93 -2.93 -8.31 -15.66
C THR A 93 -2.38 -8.30 -14.24
N HIS A 94 -3.23 -8.59 -13.25
CA HIS A 94 -2.80 -8.76 -11.86
C HIS A 94 -1.78 -9.90 -11.72
N GLY A 95 -0.84 -9.77 -10.78
CA GLY A 95 0.12 -10.83 -10.49
C GLY A 95 0.89 -10.62 -9.19
N GLY A 96 1.64 -11.64 -8.78
CA GLY A 96 2.54 -11.58 -7.64
C GLY A 96 3.70 -10.60 -7.85
N PRO A 97 4.37 -10.14 -6.78
CA PRO A 97 5.33 -9.04 -6.87
C PRO A 97 6.58 -9.36 -7.73
N LEU A 98 6.91 -10.64 -7.90
CA LEU A 98 8.01 -11.09 -8.77
C LEU A 98 7.57 -11.39 -10.21
N SER A 99 6.27 -11.32 -10.50
CA SER A 99 5.74 -11.55 -11.84
C SER A 99 6.13 -10.42 -12.80
N LYS A 100 6.50 -10.79 -14.03
CA LYS A 100 6.68 -9.83 -15.13
C LYS A 100 5.34 -9.19 -15.56
N GLN A 101 4.24 -9.92 -15.31
CA GLN A 101 2.86 -9.50 -15.55
C GLN A 101 2.18 -9.24 -14.20
N ARG A 102 2.18 -7.97 -13.79
CA ARG A 102 1.51 -7.47 -12.59
C ARG A 102 1.15 -6.00 -12.79
N HIS A 103 0.19 -5.50 -12.04
CA HIS A 103 0.00 -4.06 -11.92
C HIS A 103 1.18 -3.45 -11.15
N VAL A 104 1.46 -2.16 -11.41
CA VAL A 104 2.46 -1.41 -10.64
C VAL A 104 2.07 -1.37 -9.16
N GLY A 105 0.77 -1.29 -8.86
CA GLY A 105 0.25 -1.30 -7.50
C GLY A 105 0.25 -2.66 -6.79
N ASP A 106 0.63 -3.77 -7.42
CA ASP A 106 0.50 -5.12 -6.83
C ASP A 106 1.65 -5.50 -5.89
N LEU A 107 1.59 -5.17 -4.60
CA LEU A 107 2.72 -5.36 -3.68
C LEU A 107 2.76 -6.74 -2.98
N GLY A 108 1.92 -7.68 -3.39
CA GLY A 108 1.84 -9.02 -2.81
C GLY A 108 1.06 -9.05 -1.49
N ASN A 109 1.50 -9.89 -0.55
CA ASN A 109 0.86 -10.09 0.74
C ASN A 109 1.79 -9.76 1.90
N ILE A 110 1.21 -9.21 2.97
CA ILE A 110 1.83 -9.08 4.28
C ILE A 110 1.29 -10.17 5.20
N ARG A 111 2.15 -10.69 6.08
CA ARG A 111 1.73 -11.62 7.13
C ARG A 111 1.56 -10.88 8.44
N VAL A 112 0.36 -10.94 9.00
CA VAL A 112 0.03 -10.42 10.33
C VAL A 112 0.19 -11.56 11.34
N ASP A 113 0.95 -11.29 12.39
CA ASP A 113 1.20 -12.24 13.46
C ASP A 113 0.00 -12.40 14.42
N HIS A 114 0.13 -13.28 15.42
CA HIS A 114 -0.92 -13.52 16.41
C HIS A 114 -1.09 -12.34 17.38
N ASN A 115 -0.10 -11.45 17.47
CA ASN A 115 -0.18 -10.18 18.19
C ASN A 115 -0.87 -9.09 17.37
N ARG A 116 -1.38 -9.42 16.18
CA ARG A 116 -2.06 -8.52 15.24
C ARG A 116 -1.15 -7.42 14.70
N LYS A 117 0.14 -7.71 14.57
CA LYS A 117 1.14 -6.78 14.00
C LYS A 117 1.74 -7.35 12.73
N ALA A 118 2.09 -6.45 11.82
CA ALA A 118 2.88 -6.72 10.63
C ALA A 118 3.94 -5.63 10.50
N ASN A 119 5.21 -6.02 10.55
CA ASN A 119 6.34 -5.14 10.28
C ASN A 119 7.20 -5.80 9.21
N ILE A 120 7.09 -5.31 7.98
CA ILE A 120 7.74 -5.93 6.82
C ILE A 120 8.43 -4.88 5.95
N THR A 121 9.43 -5.32 5.21
CA THR A 121 10.07 -4.53 4.16
C THR A 121 9.86 -5.22 2.82
N ILE A 122 9.32 -4.49 1.85
CA ILE A 122 9.16 -4.93 0.46
C ILE A 122 10.14 -4.14 -0.41
N TYR A 123 10.75 -4.79 -1.40
CA TYR A 123 11.56 -4.13 -2.42
C TYR A 123 10.84 -4.24 -3.75
N ASP A 124 10.55 -3.10 -4.37
CA ASP A 124 9.84 -3.04 -5.64
C ASP A 124 10.68 -2.34 -6.71
N HIS A 125 10.52 -2.78 -7.97
CA HIS A 125 11.25 -2.26 -9.13
C HIS A 125 10.33 -1.65 -10.20
N LEU A 126 9.02 -1.70 -10.01
CA LEU A 126 8.02 -1.13 -10.92
C LEU A 126 7.54 0.26 -10.45
N ILE A 127 7.51 0.50 -9.14
CA ILE A 127 7.24 1.82 -8.57
C ILE A 127 8.39 2.75 -8.95
N SER A 128 8.07 3.81 -9.67
CA SER A 128 9.04 4.78 -10.16
C SER A 128 9.17 5.99 -9.23
N GLN A 129 10.29 6.70 -9.34
CA GLN A 129 10.48 7.99 -8.68
C GLN A 129 9.35 8.98 -9.03
N ARG A 130 8.94 9.02 -10.31
CA ARG A 130 7.84 9.88 -10.78
C ARG A 130 6.53 9.58 -10.06
N LEU A 131 6.20 8.29 -9.88
CA LEU A 131 5.03 7.90 -9.11
C LEU A 131 5.11 8.44 -7.68
N LEU A 132 6.26 8.32 -7.02
CA LEU A 132 6.47 8.77 -5.64
C LEU A 132 6.47 10.30 -5.48
N GLU A 133 6.95 11.05 -6.48
CA GLU A 133 7.08 12.51 -6.38
C GLU A 133 5.83 13.26 -6.89
N GLU A 134 5.10 12.71 -7.87
CA GLU A 134 4.02 13.44 -8.56
C GLU A 134 2.62 12.86 -8.35
N GLN A 135 2.51 11.60 -7.90
CA GLN A 135 1.23 10.88 -7.99
C GLN A 135 0.81 10.15 -6.72
N ILE A 136 1.74 9.79 -5.83
CA ILE A 136 1.46 8.90 -4.69
C ILE A 136 0.55 9.54 -3.63
N ASP A 137 0.58 10.87 -3.53
CA ASP A 137 -0.31 11.70 -2.72
C ASP A 137 -1.78 11.61 -3.16
N ARG A 138 -2.00 11.26 -4.43
CA ARG A 138 -3.31 11.08 -5.07
C ARG A 138 -3.67 9.61 -5.22
N LYS A 139 -3.17 8.72 -4.35
CA LYS A 139 -3.47 7.29 -4.31
C LYS A 139 -3.91 6.85 -2.91
N VAL A 140 -4.66 5.75 -2.82
CA VAL A 140 -4.97 5.07 -1.56
C VAL A 140 -4.11 3.82 -1.43
N PHE A 141 -3.54 3.60 -0.25
CA PHE A 141 -2.96 2.30 0.12
C PHE A 141 -4.05 1.45 0.76
N GLY A 142 -4.29 0.29 0.16
CA GLY A 142 -5.30 -0.65 0.60
C GLY A 142 -4.72 -1.99 0.97
N TYR A 143 -5.43 -2.69 1.85
CA TYR A 143 -5.18 -4.09 2.10
C TYR A 143 -6.45 -4.93 1.93
N TRP A 144 -6.26 -6.21 1.62
CA TRP A 144 -7.37 -7.14 1.40
C TRP A 144 -8.26 -7.28 2.64
N PRO A 145 -9.61 -7.34 2.52
CA PRO A 145 -10.41 -7.36 1.28
C PRO A 145 -11.08 -6.03 0.87
N CYS A 146 -10.39 -5.07 0.23
CA CYS A 146 -11.09 -3.84 -0.22
C CYS A 146 -11.84 -3.91 -1.56
N TYR A 147 -11.63 -4.96 -2.35
CA TYR A 147 -12.51 -5.37 -3.44
C TYR A 147 -12.50 -6.89 -3.51
N SER A 148 -13.65 -7.54 -3.64
CA SER A 148 -13.81 -9.00 -3.72
C SER A 148 -13.21 -9.67 -4.98
N TYR A 149 -12.29 -9.05 -5.71
CA TYR A 149 -11.81 -9.56 -7.00
C TYR A 149 -10.30 -9.82 -7.15
N SER A 150 -9.42 -9.28 -6.30
CA SER A 150 -7.98 -9.57 -6.34
C SER A 150 -7.61 -10.72 -5.38
N ARG A 151 -7.70 -11.96 -5.90
CA ARG A 151 -7.24 -13.16 -5.18
C ARG A 151 -5.86 -12.92 -4.58
N VAL A 152 -5.60 -13.52 -3.41
CA VAL A 152 -4.28 -13.65 -2.78
C VAL A 152 -3.25 -13.84 -3.88
N ALA A 153 -2.37 -12.86 -4.08
CA ALA A 153 -1.33 -12.95 -5.08
C ALA A 153 -0.39 -14.11 -4.67
N GLY A 154 -0.47 -15.21 -5.41
CA GLY A 154 0.39 -16.39 -5.24
C GLY A 154 1.83 -16.12 -5.59
#